data_AF-A0A221T1B6-F1
#
_entry.id   AF-A0A221T1B6-F1
#
_cell.length_a   1.000
_cell.length_b   1.000
_cell.length_c   1.000
_cell.angle_alpha   90.00
_cell.angle_beta   90.00
_cell.angle_gamma   90.00
#
_symmetry.space_group_name_H-M   'P 1'
#
loop_
_entity.id
_entity.type
_entity.pdbx_description
1 polymer ?
#
loop_
_entity_poly.entity_id
_entity_poly.type
_entity_poly.pdbx_seq_one_letter_code
_entity_poly.pdbx_strand_id
1 'polypeptide(L)'
;MHGITALISLLGAGTASALPAAVTLENIRHEQQGPDNCGPVTALTILGYHGTRVTQAQAVSALKDSPRDPQVTSLELAAYFGQYGLRSMIRSAGTPELIRSLVARGLPVVVQQRLHARSNVAHFRTVYGYRNGRFLTSDPLRGPALWLTEAEFRHLWHYYNGEYLIAYPASRQAEVYAVLGGDVRAATNWQRLKALATRNASAQPNDPYHWWGLGKANLRLGNVKAATENFDRAVALGVPTLYFLYRQEAFEAWTQAGHHDKTLKYASRALKIDPNSKELRKFISLARRSQEGR
;
A
#
# COMPACT_ATOMS: atom_id res chain seq x y z
N MET A 1 -14.04 48.01 43.01
CA MET A 1 -14.45 48.28 41.63
C MET A 1 -13.21 48.30 40.75
N HIS A 2 -13.12 47.35 39.81
CA HIS A 2 -12.37 47.34 38.53
C HIS A 2 -10.88 47.76 38.58
N GLY A 3 -9.87 46.90 38.46
CA GLY A 3 -9.69 45.78 37.53
C GLY A 3 -9.04 46.30 36.23
N ILE A 4 -7.83 45.82 35.89
CA ILE A 4 -7.33 45.47 34.53
C ILE A 4 -5.92 44.88 34.72
N THR A 5 -5.84 43.55 34.65
CA THR A 5 -4.59 42.80 34.46
C THR A 5 -4.52 42.46 32.98
N ALA A 6 -3.53 43.00 32.26
CA ALA A 6 -3.33 42.69 30.85
C ALA A 6 -2.82 41.25 30.70
N LEU A 7 -3.72 40.34 30.27
CA LEU A 7 -3.33 39.04 29.74
C LEU A 7 -2.71 39.26 28.35
N ILE A 8 -1.40 39.08 28.24
CA ILE A 8 -0.76 38.85 26.93
C ILE A 8 -1.00 37.38 26.58
N SER A 9 -2.07 37.14 25.82
CA SER A 9 -2.27 35.86 25.14
C SER A 9 -1.27 35.75 24.00
N LEU A 10 -0.14 35.07 24.23
CA LEU A 10 0.67 34.54 23.12
C LEU A 10 -0.10 33.38 22.48
N LEU A 11 -0.88 33.71 21.45
CA LEU A 11 -1.26 32.76 20.41
C LEU A 11 0.00 32.35 19.65
N GLY A 12 0.67 31.31 20.14
CA GLY A 12 1.72 30.64 19.40
C GLY A 12 1.12 29.94 18.16
N ALA A 13 1.03 30.67 17.06
CA ALA A 13 0.88 30.05 15.74
C ALA A 13 2.15 29.22 15.49
N GLY A 14 2.06 27.91 15.74
CA GLY A 14 3.16 26.98 15.49
C GLY A 14 3.55 27.06 14.02
N THR A 15 4.69 27.68 13.74
CA THR A 15 5.34 27.61 12.43
C THR A 15 5.65 26.14 12.17
N ALA A 16 4.99 25.54 11.17
CA ALA A 16 5.36 24.22 10.69
C ALA A 16 6.84 24.28 10.27
N SER A 17 7.72 23.71 11.08
CA SER A 17 9.15 23.68 10.79
C SER A 17 9.36 23.00 9.44
N ALA A 18 10.12 23.65 8.56
CA ALA A 18 10.45 23.08 7.26
C ALA A 18 11.17 21.73 7.45
N LEU A 19 10.78 20.72 6.66
CA LEU A 19 11.46 19.42 6.72
C LEU A 19 12.94 19.57 6.36
N PRO A 20 13.85 18.77 6.94
CA PRO A 20 15.25 18.75 6.53
C PRO A 20 15.38 18.50 5.02
N ALA A 21 16.36 19.14 4.37
CA ALA A 21 16.56 19.00 2.91
C ALA A 21 16.98 17.57 2.49
N ALA A 22 17.61 16.83 3.41
CA ALA A 22 18.00 15.45 3.23
C ALA A 22 17.88 14.68 4.55
N VAL A 23 17.45 13.42 4.46
CA VAL A 23 17.37 12.48 5.58
C VAL A 23 17.77 11.10 5.08
N THR A 24 18.55 10.38 5.88
CA THR A 24 18.82 8.95 5.69
C THR A 24 18.69 8.29 7.05
N LEU A 25 17.80 7.32 7.17
CA LEU A 25 17.65 6.51 8.37
C LEU A 25 18.75 5.45 8.40
N GLU A 26 19.40 5.33 9.54
CA GLU A 26 20.44 4.32 9.77
C GLU A 26 19.82 2.96 10.16
N ASN A 27 20.64 1.92 10.25
CA ASN A 27 20.24 0.57 10.68
C ASN A 27 19.17 -0.09 9.79
N ILE A 28 19.11 0.31 8.52
CA ILE A 28 18.28 -0.34 7.51
C ILE A 28 18.99 -1.59 7.02
N ARG A 29 18.57 -2.73 7.59
CA ARG A 29 19.05 -4.03 7.14
C ARG A 29 18.52 -4.33 5.74
N HIS A 30 19.33 -5.01 4.95
CA HIS A 30 18.95 -5.50 3.64
C HIS A 30 19.44 -6.93 3.46
N GLU A 31 18.65 -7.73 2.74
CA GLU A 31 19.06 -9.01 2.18
C GLU A 31 18.55 -9.08 0.74
N GLN A 32 19.31 -9.72 -0.14
CA GLN A 32 18.78 -10.08 -1.45
C GLN A 32 17.67 -11.11 -1.28
N GLN A 33 16.58 -10.92 -2.01
CA GLN A 33 15.44 -11.82 -1.92
C GLN A 33 15.70 -13.15 -2.62
N GLY A 34 15.20 -14.22 -2.01
CA GLY A 34 14.87 -15.45 -2.73
C GLY A 34 13.58 -15.30 -3.58
N PRO A 35 13.13 -16.37 -4.23
CA PRO A 35 11.96 -16.37 -5.10
C PRO A 35 10.71 -15.80 -4.41
N ASP A 36 10.14 -14.74 -4.99
CA ASP A 36 8.92 -14.06 -4.51
C ASP A 36 8.97 -13.57 -3.05
N ASN A 37 10.18 -13.33 -2.52
CA ASN A 37 10.36 -12.97 -1.11
C ASN A 37 10.38 -11.46 -0.84
N CYS A 38 9.71 -10.64 -1.67
CA CYS A 38 9.74 -9.17 -1.47
C CYS A 38 9.09 -8.78 -0.15
N GLY A 39 8.00 -9.43 0.24
CA GLY A 39 7.38 -9.32 1.55
C GLY A 39 8.31 -9.75 2.69
N PRO A 40 8.81 -11.01 2.71
CA PRO A 40 9.75 -11.48 3.73
C PRO A 40 11.00 -10.60 3.93
N VAL A 41 11.62 -10.09 2.86
CA VAL A 41 12.75 -9.16 2.97
C VAL A 41 12.33 -7.78 3.46
N THR A 42 11.14 -7.32 3.11
CA THR A 42 10.57 -6.11 3.70
C THR A 42 10.32 -6.29 5.20
N ALA A 43 9.87 -7.48 5.61
CA ALA A 43 9.60 -7.79 7.00
C ALA A 43 10.88 -7.72 7.87
N LEU A 44 11.97 -8.38 7.43
CA LEU A 44 13.25 -8.32 8.15
C LEU A 44 13.85 -6.91 8.18
N THR A 45 13.62 -6.10 7.14
CA THR A 45 14.08 -4.70 7.09
C THR A 45 13.39 -3.88 8.17
N ILE A 46 12.06 -3.93 8.23
CA ILE A 46 11.25 -3.14 9.17
C ILE A 46 11.41 -3.63 10.61
N LEU A 47 11.36 -4.95 10.84
CA LEU A 47 11.58 -5.51 12.17
C LEU A 47 13.00 -5.21 12.69
N GLY A 48 14.00 -5.32 11.81
CA GLY A 48 15.39 -5.01 12.14
C GLY A 48 15.58 -3.55 12.56
N TYR A 49 14.93 -2.62 11.85
CA TYR A 49 14.93 -1.20 12.20
C TYR A 49 14.33 -0.95 13.61
N HIS A 50 13.35 -1.74 14.01
CA HIS A 50 12.75 -1.69 15.35
C HIS A 50 13.42 -2.60 16.38
N GLY A 51 14.61 -3.14 16.08
CA GLY A 51 15.42 -3.91 17.02
C GLY A 51 15.12 -5.41 17.07
N THR A 52 14.18 -5.90 16.26
CA THR A 52 13.85 -7.34 16.18
C THR A 52 14.55 -7.99 14.99
N ARG A 53 15.36 -9.01 15.25
CA ARG A 53 15.99 -9.80 14.18
C ARG A 53 15.14 -10.99 13.80
N VAL A 54 14.82 -11.09 12.53
CA VAL A 54 14.27 -12.30 11.89
C VAL A 54 15.10 -12.65 10.67
N THR A 55 15.16 -13.93 10.31
CA THR A 55 15.76 -14.39 9.06
C THR A 55 14.72 -14.38 7.95
N GLN A 56 15.17 -14.33 6.70
CA GLN A 56 14.28 -14.46 5.56
C GLN A 56 13.52 -15.81 5.57
N ALA A 57 14.16 -16.90 6.00
CA ALA A 57 13.51 -18.20 6.13
C ALA A 57 12.38 -18.21 7.17
N GLN A 58 12.58 -17.56 8.31
CA GLN A 58 11.52 -17.39 9.33
C GLN A 58 10.34 -16.58 8.78
N ALA A 59 10.63 -15.46 8.09
CA ALA A 59 9.59 -14.63 7.50
C ALA A 59 8.85 -15.35 6.35
N VAL A 60 9.54 -16.12 5.52
CA VAL A 60 8.94 -17.01 4.50
C VAL A 60 7.99 -18.00 5.15
N SER A 61 8.43 -18.71 6.18
CA SER A 61 7.61 -19.72 6.88
C SER A 61 6.38 -19.11 7.55
N ALA A 62 6.42 -17.82 7.92
CA ALA A 62 5.33 -17.15 8.60
C ALA A 62 4.35 -16.45 7.63
N LEU A 63 4.85 -15.95 6.50
CA LEU A 63 4.08 -15.09 5.59
C LEU A 63 3.57 -15.81 4.33
N LYS A 64 4.29 -16.84 3.87
CA LYS A 64 3.99 -17.53 2.61
C LYS A 64 3.33 -18.86 2.92
N ASP A 65 2.24 -19.19 2.24
CA ASP A 65 1.60 -20.51 2.43
C ASP A 65 2.40 -21.64 1.80
N SER A 66 3.21 -21.30 0.80
CA SER A 66 4.14 -22.22 0.17
C SER A 66 5.40 -21.48 -0.29
N PRO A 67 6.53 -22.18 -0.51
CA PRO A 67 7.75 -21.54 -1.02
C PRO A 67 7.55 -20.80 -2.36
N ARG A 68 6.55 -21.19 -3.15
CA ARG A 68 6.20 -20.61 -4.47
C ARG A 68 5.05 -19.60 -4.41
N ASP A 69 4.55 -19.29 -3.23
CA ASP A 69 3.53 -18.26 -3.07
C ASP A 69 4.05 -16.94 -3.66
N PRO A 70 3.45 -16.43 -4.74
CA PRO A 70 3.96 -15.27 -5.46
C PRO A 70 3.62 -13.95 -4.74
N GLN A 71 2.81 -14.01 -3.66
CA GLN A 71 2.28 -12.82 -3.04
C GLN A 71 2.29 -12.90 -1.51
N VAL A 72 2.82 -11.86 -0.89
CA VAL A 72 2.45 -11.47 0.47
C VAL A 72 1.71 -10.14 0.36
N THR A 73 0.59 -10.01 1.05
CA THR A 73 -0.20 -8.77 1.09
C THR A 73 0.33 -7.79 2.14
N SER A 74 0.01 -6.50 1.99
CA SER A 74 0.29 -5.49 3.03
C SER A 74 -0.38 -5.84 4.37
N LEU A 75 -1.53 -6.52 4.33
CA LEU A 75 -2.26 -6.98 5.52
C LEU A 75 -1.52 -8.11 6.24
N GLU A 76 -1.00 -9.09 5.50
CA GLU A 76 -0.17 -10.17 6.07
C GLU A 76 1.13 -9.61 6.68
N LEU A 77 1.79 -8.65 6.01
CA LEU A 77 2.92 -7.94 6.59
C LEU A 77 2.56 -7.22 7.89
N ALA A 78 1.45 -6.46 7.89
CA ALA A 78 0.99 -5.75 9.08
C ALA A 78 0.67 -6.71 10.24
N ALA A 79 0.04 -7.85 9.95
CA ALA A 79 -0.25 -8.88 10.94
C ALA A 79 1.04 -9.49 11.52
N TYR A 80 2.02 -9.79 10.66
CA TYR A 80 3.32 -10.30 11.08
C TYR A 80 4.08 -9.30 11.94
N PHE A 81 4.10 -8.00 11.58
CA PHE A 81 4.65 -6.95 12.45
C PHE A 81 3.98 -6.88 13.82
N GLY A 82 2.67 -7.11 13.87
CA GLY A 82 1.90 -7.18 15.12
C GLY A 82 2.37 -8.26 16.08
N GLN A 83 2.86 -9.40 15.58
CA GLN A 83 3.41 -10.48 16.39
C GLN A 83 4.65 -10.06 17.19
N TYR A 84 5.33 -8.99 16.75
CA TYR A 84 6.51 -8.42 17.40
C TYR A 84 6.21 -7.08 18.11
N GLY A 85 4.92 -6.79 18.39
CA GLY A 85 4.51 -5.62 19.18
C GLY A 85 4.46 -4.30 18.40
N LEU A 86 4.61 -4.33 17.08
CA LEU A 86 4.44 -3.14 16.24
C LEU A 86 2.96 -2.92 15.90
N ARG A 87 2.56 -1.65 15.88
CA ARG A 87 1.30 -1.20 15.25
C ARG A 87 1.58 -0.89 13.79
N SER A 88 0.57 -1.07 12.94
CA SER A 88 0.69 -0.79 11.51
C SER A 88 -0.47 0.07 10.99
N MET A 89 -0.18 0.92 10.00
CA MET A 89 -1.20 1.60 9.21
C MET A 89 -0.95 1.41 7.72
N ILE A 90 -1.95 0.86 7.02
CA ILE A 90 -1.99 0.75 5.57
C ILE A 90 -2.93 1.81 5.03
N ARG A 91 -2.45 2.66 4.13
CA ARG A 91 -3.25 3.74 3.53
C ARG A 91 -2.96 3.83 2.05
N SER A 92 -3.87 4.44 1.31
CA SER A 92 -3.73 4.72 -0.12
C SER A 92 -3.69 6.24 -0.34
N ALA A 93 -3.53 6.67 -1.61
CA ALA A 93 -3.42 8.09 -1.95
C ALA A 93 -2.27 8.83 -1.23
N GLY A 94 -1.19 8.12 -0.91
CA GLY A 94 0.01 8.75 -0.40
C GLY A 94 0.67 9.67 -1.43
N THR A 95 1.43 10.66 -0.95
CA THR A 95 2.16 11.61 -1.80
C THR A 95 3.65 11.63 -1.43
N PRO A 96 4.55 12.05 -2.33
CA PRO A 96 5.95 12.25 -2.01
C PRO A 96 6.18 13.11 -0.75
N GLU A 97 5.37 14.15 -0.55
CA GLU A 97 5.44 15.05 0.61
C GLU A 97 5.13 14.31 1.91
N LEU A 98 4.12 13.44 1.88
CA LEU A 98 3.78 12.59 3.03
C LEU A 98 4.89 11.60 3.34
N ILE A 99 5.44 10.95 2.32
CA ILE A 99 6.55 10.00 2.50
C ILE A 99 7.77 10.72 3.09
N ARG A 100 8.13 11.91 2.59
CA ARG A 100 9.19 12.75 3.19
C ARG A 100 8.87 13.09 4.65
N SER A 101 7.64 13.47 4.96
CA SER A 101 7.22 13.84 6.33
C SER A 101 7.35 12.69 7.33
N LEU A 102 7.03 11.47 6.90
CA LEU A 102 7.19 10.26 7.70
C LEU A 102 8.66 9.89 7.88
N VAL A 103 9.44 9.87 6.80
CA VAL A 103 10.87 9.55 6.84
C VAL A 103 11.67 10.57 7.64
N ALA A 104 11.35 11.87 7.52
CA ALA A 104 11.98 12.94 8.31
C ALA A 104 11.77 12.79 9.81
N ARG A 105 10.73 12.05 10.18
CA ARG A 105 10.43 11.69 11.55
C ARG A 105 11.07 10.37 11.97
N GLY A 106 11.89 9.73 11.16
CA GLY A 106 12.47 8.43 11.53
C GLY A 106 11.46 7.28 11.44
N LEU A 107 10.49 7.37 10.53
CA LEU A 107 9.58 6.27 10.22
C LEU A 107 9.92 5.75 8.81
N PRO A 108 10.55 4.57 8.66
CA PRO A 108 10.70 3.96 7.35
C PRO A 108 9.31 3.61 6.80
N VAL A 109 9.12 3.81 5.50
CA VAL A 109 7.81 3.62 4.86
C VAL A 109 7.90 2.50 3.84
N VAL A 110 7.09 1.46 4.03
CA VAL A 110 6.92 0.41 3.02
C VAL A 110 5.98 0.93 1.96
N VAL A 111 6.36 0.80 0.69
CA VAL A 111 5.51 1.13 -0.45
C VAL A 111 5.33 -0.08 -1.34
N GLN A 112 4.13 -0.24 -1.89
CA GLN A 112 3.86 -1.27 -2.88
C GLN A 112 3.91 -0.65 -4.27
N GLN A 113 4.75 -1.19 -5.14
CA GLN A 113 5.04 -0.62 -6.46
C GLN A 113 5.07 -1.73 -7.50
N ARG A 114 5.15 -1.38 -8.79
CA ARG A 114 5.66 -2.33 -9.79
C ARG A 114 7.19 -2.40 -9.75
N LEU A 115 7.76 -3.53 -10.16
CA LEU A 115 9.21 -3.76 -10.08
C LEU A 115 10.01 -2.75 -10.92
N HIS A 116 9.60 -2.49 -12.15
CA HIS A 116 10.11 -1.43 -13.02
C HIS A 116 9.00 -0.96 -13.97
N ALA A 117 9.21 0.13 -14.71
CA ALA A 117 8.16 0.80 -15.49
C ALA A 117 7.40 -0.14 -16.45
N ARG A 118 8.13 -1.07 -17.09
CA ARG A 118 7.58 -2.07 -18.03
C ARG A 118 7.20 -3.42 -17.39
N SER A 119 7.25 -3.53 -16.07
CA SER A 119 6.89 -4.77 -15.36
C SER A 119 5.44 -4.73 -14.88
N ASN A 120 4.80 -5.89 -14.89
CA ASN A 120 3.51 -6.11 -14.24
C ASN A 120 3.67 -6.75 -12.84
N VAL A 121 4.91 -7.07 -12.44
CA VAL A 121 5.23 -7.70 -11.15
C VAL A 121 5.10 -6.67 -10.04
N ALA A 122 4.29 -7.00 -9.04
CA ALA A 122 4.18 -6.24 -7.81
C ALA A 122 5.42 -6.42 -6.94
N HIS A 123 5.83 -5.37 -6.24
CA HIS A 123 7.07 -5.35 -5.50
C HIS A 123 6.99 -4.42 -4.31
N PHE A 124 7.39 -4.90 -3.13
CA PHE A 124 7.59 -4.05 -1.97
C PHE A 124 8.96 -3.38 -2.00
N ARG A 125 9.00 -2.14 -1.52
CA ARG A 125 10.23 -1.42 -1.20
C ARG A 125 10.09 -0.73 0.14
N THR A 126 11.19 -0.55 0.84
CA THR A 126 11.22 0.27 2.06
C THR A 126 11.92 1.59 1.75
N VAL A 127 11.20 2.70 1.83
CA VAL A 127 11.76 4.05 1.76
C VAL A 127 12.36 4.41 3.11
N TYR A 128 13.62 4.80 3.11
CA TYR A 128 14.35 5.12 4.34
C TYR A 128 15.20 6.38 4.23
N GLY A 129 15.09 7.12 3.13
CA GLY A 129 15.75 8.40 3.00
C GLY A 129 15.24 9.21 1.81
N TYR A 130 15.64 10.46 1.76
CA TYR A 130 15.42 11.34 0.63
C TYR A 130 16.50 12.43 0.57
N ARG A 131 16.78 12.93 -0.62
CA ARG A 131 17.59 14.16 -0.88
C ARG A 131 17.37 14.61 -2.32
N ASN A 132 17.48 15.91 -2.58
CA ASN A 132 17.51 16.47 -3.94
C ASN A 132 16.39 15.94 -4.87
N GLY A 133 15.15 15.85 -4.37
CA GLY A 133 14.00 15.35 -5.16
C GLY A 133 14.03 13.84 -5.47
N ARG A 134 14.81 13.06 -4.72
CA ARG A 134 14.94 11.60 -4.86
C ARG A 134 14.63 10.90 -3.56
N PHE A 135 14.12 9.68 -3.65
CA PHE A 135 13.91 8.76 -2.53
C PHE A 135 14.97 7.66 -2.54
N LEU A 136 15.49 7.37 -1.35
CA LEU A 136 16.37 6.24 -1.10
C LEU A 136 15.55 5.06 -0.57
N THR A 137 15.66 3.92 -1.24
CA THR A 137 14.88 2.72 -0.91
C THR A 137 15.76 1.49 -0.79
N SER A 138 15.45 0.64 0.19
CA SER A 138 15.90 -0.76 0.22
C SER A 138 14.94 -1.54 -0.67
N ASP A 139 15.46 -2.03 -1.79
CA ASP A 139 14.73 -2.83 -2.77
C ASP A 139 15.19 -4.29 -2.65
N PRO A 140 14.31 -5.23 -2.25
CA PRO A 140 14.65 -6.64 -2.07
C PRO A 140 15.36 -7.33 -3.25
N LEU A 141 15.24 -6.82 -4.49
CA LEU A 141 15.84 -7.40 -5.68
C LEU A 141 16.92 -6.51 -6.30
N ARG A 142 16.73 -5.19 -6.24
CA ARG A 142 17.61 -4.20 -6.91
C ARG A 142 18.69 -3.65 -5.98
N GLY A 143 18.65 -4.00 -4.70
CA GLY A 143 19.71 -3.75 -3.74
C GLY A 143 19.35 -2.77 -2.61
N PRO A 144 20.29 -2.60 -1.66
CA PRO A 144 20.04 -1.90 -0.39
C PRO A 144 19.84 -0.39 -0.54
N ALA A 145 20.42 0.22 -1.58
CA ALA A 145 20.50 1.68 -1.73
C ALA A 145 20.05 2.14 -3.13
N LEU A 146 18.81 1.81 -3.49
CA LEU A 146 18.22 2.24 -4.76
C LEU A 146 17.70 3.68 -4.65
N TRP A 147 18.24 4.58 -5.48
CA TRP A 147 17.78 5.96 -5.57
C TRP A 147 16.79 6.16 -6.73
N LEU A 148 15.54 6.46 -6.41
CA LEU A 148 14.50 6.79 -7.39
C LEU A 148 14.28 8.29 -7.44
N THR A 149 14.20 8.87 -8.64
CA THR A 149 13.63 10.22 -8.78
C THR A 149 12.19 10.23 -8.32
N GLU A 150 11.67 11.38 -7.89
CA GLU A 150 10.26 11.47 -7.50
C GLU A 150 9.31 11.05 -8.66
N ALA A 151 9.66 11.40 -9.90
CA ALA A 151 8.88 10.99 -11.07
C ALA A 151 8.84 9.47 -11.24
N GLU A 152 9.99 8.79 -11.16
CA GLU A 152 10.06 7.32 -11.22
C GLU A 152 9.32 6.68 -10.05
N PHE A 153 9.53 7.18 -8.83
CA PHE A 153 8.86 6.70 -7.64
C PHE A 153 7.33 6.74 -7.80
N ARG A 154 6.78 7.90 -8.20
CA ARG A 154 5.34 8.05 -8.46
C ARG A 154 4.86 7.14 -9.58
N HIS A 155 5.61 7.02 -10.67
CA HIS A 155 5.22 6.19 -11.81
C HIS A 155 5.11 4.70 -11.42
N LEU A 156 6.07 4.19 -10.63
CA LEU A 156 6.04 2.82 -10.12
C LEU A 156 4.92 2.62 -9.10
N TRP A 157 4.63 3.64 -8.29
CA TRP A 157 3.66 3.61 -7.19
C TRP A 157 2.20 3.79 -7.62
N HIS A 158 1.98 4.47 -8.74
CA HIS A 158 0.67 4.64 -9.36
C HIS A 158 -0.04 3.30 -9.62
N TYR A 159 0.75 2.25 -9.93
CA TYR A 159 0.26 0.88 -10.09
C TYR A 159 -0.50 0.34 -8.86
N TYR A 160 -0.28 0.91 -7.67
CA TYR A 160 -0.94 0.56 -6.41
C TYR A 160 -1.72 1.72 -5.80
N ASN A 161 -2.03 2.76 -6.59
CA ASN A 161 -2.83 3.91 -6.15
C ASN A 161 -2.28 4.63 -4.91
N GLY A 162 -0.94 4.67 -4.80
CA GLY A 162 -0.28 5.33 -3.68
C GLY A 162 -0.39 4.56 -2.37
N GLU A 163 -0.45 3.21 -2.40
CA GLU A 163 -0.50 2.40 -1.18
C GLU A 163 0.84 2.39 -0.43
N TYR A 164 0.79 2.73 0.86
CA TYR A 164 1.92 2.62 1.76
C TYR A 164 1.51 1.96 3.07
N LEU A 165 2.50 1.36 3.72
CA LEU A 165 2.43 0.80 5.05
C LEU A 165 3.52 1.45 5.91
N ILE A 166 3.13 1.86 7.11
CA ILE A 166 4.07 2.20 8.19
C ILE A 166 3.84 1.23 9.34
N ALA A 167 4.93 0.73 9.91
CA ALA A 167 4.92 -0.03 11.17
C ALA A 167 5.72 0.76 12.21
N TYR A 168 5.25 0.77 13.46
CA TYR A 168 5.83 1.59 14.52
C TYR A 168 5.49 1.03 15.90
N PRO A 169 6.34 1.22 16.92
CA PRO A 169 6.02 0.83 18.30
C PRO A 169 4.91 1.73 18.85
N ALA A 170 4.12 1.21 19.79
CA ALA A 170 2.97 1.92 20.36
C ALA A 170 3.31 3.33 20.91
N SER A 171 4.52 3.51 21.44
CA SER A 171 5.03 4.80 21.95
C SER A 171 5.07 5.91 20.90
N ARG A 172 5.11 5.57 19.60
CA ARG A 172 5.17 6.54 18.49
C ARG A 172 3.82 6.85 17.87
N GLN A 173 2.73 6.36 18.45
CA GLN A 173 1.40 6.54 17.86
C GLN A 173 1.01 8.01 17.66
N ALA A 174 1.26 8.86 18.66
CA ALA A 174 0.87 10.26 18.60
C ALA A 174 1.54 10.99 17.42
N GLU A 175 2.82 10.68 17.18
CA GLU A 175 3.59 11.22 16.07
C GLU A 175 3.05 10.77 14.71
N VAL A 176 2.76 9.48 14.56
CA VAL A 176 2.12 8.94 13.34
C VAL A 176 0.78 9.62 13.09
N TYR A 177 -0.02 9.81 14.15
CA TYR A 177 -1.34 10.42 14.03
C TYR A 177 -1.23 11.89 13.62
N ALA A 178 -0.27 12.62 14.17
CA ALA A 178 -0.02 14.01 13.80
C ALA A 178 0.35 14.15 12.32
N VAL A 179 1.16 13.24 11.77
CA VAL A 179 1.56 13.27 10.34
C VAL A 179 0.41 12.89 9.42
N LEU A 180 -0.36 11.86 9.77
CA LEU A 180 -1.47 11.39 8.93
C LEU A 180 -2.70 12.30 9.02
N GLY A 181 -2.87 13.01 10.14
CA GLY A 181 -4.04 13.84 10.40
C GLY A 181 -5.33 13.05 10.20
N GLY A 182 -6.24 13.57 9.37
CA GLY A 182 -7.51 12.90 9.06
C GLY A 182 -7.36 11.50 8.46
N ASP A 183 -6.25 11.19 7.80
CA ASP A 183 -6.03 9.87 7.20
C ASP A 183 -5.78 8.77 8.23
N VAL A 184 -5.61 9.10 9.52
CA VAL A 184 -5.69 8.10 10.59
C VAL A 184 -6.98 7.30 10.50
N ARG A 185 -8.09 7.94 10.13
CA ARG A 185 -9.37 7.25 9.93
C ARG A 185 -9.44 6.65 8.52
N ALA A 186 -9.58 5.34 8.44
CA ALA A 186 -9.58 4.63 7.15
C ALA A 186 -10.62 5.18 6.16
N ALA A 187 -11.85 5.44 6.63
CA ALA A 187 -12.91 6.00 5.79
C ALA A 187 -12.57 7.41 5.25
N THR A 188 -11.85 8.24 6.01
CA THR A 188 -11.37 9.55 5.53
C THR A 188 -10.29 9.38 4.46
N ASN A 189 -9.36 8.42 4.62
CA ASN A 189 -8.38 8.10 3.58
C ASN A 189 -9.05 7.51 2.31
N TRP A 190 -10.12 6.71 2.45
CA TRP A 190 -10.90 6.24 1.30
C TRP A 190 -11.64 7.36 0.59
N GLN A 191 -12.20 8.33 1.31
CA GLN A 191 -12.77 9.54 0.72
C GLN A 191 -11.71 10.34 -0.05
N ARG A 192 -10.50 10.49 0.51
CA ARG A 192 -9.36 11.13 -0.16
C ARG A 192 -8.97 10.40 -1.44
N LEU A 193 -8.83 9.07 -1.40
CA LEU A 193 -8.55 8.26 -2.59
C LEU A 193 -9.66 8.41 -3.63
N LYS A 194 -10.94 8.38 -3.23
CA LYS A 194 -12.07 8.58 -4.14
C LYS A 194 -11.98 9.93 -4.86
N ALA A 195 -11.75 11.01 -4.12
CA ALA A 195 -11.64 12.36 -4.68
C ALA A 195 -10.45 12.48 -5.64
N LEU A 196 -9.28 11.96 -5.26
CA LEU A 196 -8.09 11.95 -6.11
C LEU A 196 -8.30 11.13 -7.39
N ALA A 197 -8.78 9.89 -7.23
CA ALA A 197 -8.99 8.99 -8.35
C ALA A 197 -10.08 9.49 -9.30
N THR A 198 -11.12 10.16 -8.80
CA THR A 198 -12.15 10.81 -9.64
C THR A 198 -11.53 11.88 -10.51
N ARG A 199 -10.79 12.84 -9.91
CA ARG A 199 -10.12 13.90 -10.69
C ARG A 199 -9.17 13.33 -11.73
N ASN A 200 -8.38 12.33 -11.34
CA ASN A 200 -7.40 11.73 -12.24
C ASN A 200 -8.05 10.92 -13.37
N ALA A 201 -9.12 10.17 -13.09
CA ALA A 201 -9.87 9.44 -14.11
C ALA A 201 -10.58 10.39 -15.09
N SER A 202 -11.02 11.56 -14.64
CA SER A 202 -11.54 12.61 -15.54
C SER A 202 -10.44 13.22 -16.41
N ALA A 203 -9.27 13.51 -15.84
CA ALA A 203 -8.15 14.12 -16.58
C ALA A 203 -7.44 13.14 -17.53
N GLN A 204 -7.38 11.86 -17.16
CA GLN A 204 -6.69 10.78 -17.88
C GLN A 204 -7.61 9.56 -17.99
N PRO A 205 -8.70 9.65 -18.79
CA PRO A 205 -9.75 8.64 -18.83
C PRO A 205 -9.34 7.30 -19.44
N ASN A 206 -8.16 7.25 -20.06
CA ASN A 206 -7.57 6.06 -20.66
C ASN A 206 -6.54 5.36 -19.77
N ASP A 207 -6.25 5.89 -18.57
CA ASP A 207 -5.38 5.21 -17.60
C ASP A 207 -6.20 4.23 -16.74
N PRO A 208 -5.99 2.91 -16.86
CA PRO A 208 -6.78 1.91 -16.13
C PRO A 208 -6.59 1.97 -14.61
N TYR A 209 -5.44 2.45 -14.12
CA TYR A 209 -5.12 2.41 -12.69
C TYR A 209 -5.87 3.50 -11.92
N HIS A 210 -6.20 4.64 -12.54
CA HIS A 210 -7.09 5.63 -11.91
C HIS A 210 -8.48 5.06 -11.66
N TRP A 211 -9.05 4.36 -12.65
CA TRP A 211 -10.33 3.67 -12.51
C TRP A 211 -10.28 2.57 -11.44
N TRP A 212 -9.19 1.80 -11.37
CA TRP A 212 -9.02 0.81 -10.31
C TRP A 212 -8.96 1.45 -8.91
N GLY A 213 -8.24 2.56 -8.76
CA GLY A 213 -8.18 3.31 -7.51
C GLY A 213 -9.55 3.84 -7.08
N LEU A 214 -10.34 4.33 -8.04
CA LEU A 214 -11.70 4.78 -7.79
C LEU A 214 -12.63 3.61 -7.38
N GLY A 215 -12.49 2.46 -8.05
CA GLY A 215 -13.19 1.23 -7.70
C GLY A 215 -12.87 0.75 -6.28
N LYS A 216 -11.58 0.72 -5.92
CA LYS A 216 -11.12 0.39 -4.56
C LYS A 216 -11.74 1.31 -3.51
N ALA A 217 -11.73 2.62 -3.76
CA ALA A 217 -12.29 3.58 -2.82
C ALA A 217 -13.80 3.42 -2.66
N ASN A 218 -14.53 3.26 -3.77
CA ASN A 218 -15.98 3.05 -3.74
C ASN A 218 -16.35 1.75 -3.02
N LEU A 219 -15.62 0.66 -3.27
CA LEU A 219 -15.84 -0.63 -2.60
C LEU A 219 -15.67 -0.48 -1.08
N ARG A 220 -14.57 0.14 -0.63
CA ARG A 220 -14.28 0.32 0.80
C ARG A 220 -15.22 1.32 1.50
N LEU A 221 -15.92 2.15 0.73
CA LEU A 221 -16.99 3.04 1.23
C LEU A 221 -18.40 2.43 1.10
N GLY A 222 -18.53 1.16 0.69
CA GLY A 222 -19.81 0.47 0.55
C GLY A 222 -20.58 0.79 -0.74
N ASN A 223 -20.02 1.58 -1.65
CA ASN A 223 -20.64 1.92 -2.94
C ASN A 223 -20.38 0.80 -3.97
N VAL A 224 -20.93 -0.39 -3.73
CA VAL A 224 -20.63 -1.61 -4.50
C VAL A 224 -20.91 -1.45 -5.99
N LYS A 225 -22.08 -0.89 -6.38
CA LYS A 225 -22.44 -0.66 -7.79
C LYS A 225 -21.40 0.21 -8.51
N ALA A 226 -21.06 1.35 -7.93
CA ALA A 226 -20.06 2.26 -8.50
C ALA A 226 -18.68 1.58 -8.58
N ALA A 227 -18.30 0.81 -7.55
CA ALA A 227 -17.06 0.06 -7.55
C ALA A 227 -16.98 -0.92 -8.73
N THR A 228 -18.04 -1.71 -8.97
CA THR A 228 -18.13 -2.62 -10.11
C THR A 228 -17.95 -1.89 -11.44
N GLU A 229 -18.65 -0.78 -11.66
CA GLU A 229 -18.54 0.01 -12.90
C GLU A 229 -17.11 0.54 -13.10
N ASN A 230 -16.45 0.99 -12.04
CA ASN A 230 -15.07 1.47 -12.10
C ASN A 230 -14.07 0.34 -12.38
N PHE A 231 -14.24 -0.84 -11.77
CA PHE A 231 -13.41 -1.99 -12.08
C PHE A 231 -13.63 -2.49 -13.50
N ASP A 232 -14.88 -2.53 -13.99
CA ASP A 232 -15.19 -2.88 -15.37
C ASP A 232 -14.48 -1.94 -16.35
N ARG A 233 -14.49 -0.63 -16.08
CA ARG A 233 -13.78 0.37 -16.89
C ARG A 233 -12.27 0.14 -16.88
N ALA A 234 -11.67 -0.11 -15.71
CA ALA A 234 -10.25 -0.43 -15.60
C ALA A 234 -9.87 -1.69 -16.40
N VAL A 235 -10.71 -2.72 -16.34
CA VAL A 235 -10.50 -3.98 -17.05
C VAL A 235 -10.66 -3.81 -18.57
N ALA A 236 -11.64 -3.03 -19.03
CA ALA A 236 -11.82 -2.71 -20.44
C ALA A 236 -10.64 -1.91 -21.02
N LEU A 237 -10.00 -1.06 -20.20
CA LEU A 237 -8.79 -0.32 -20.56
C LEU A 237 -7.50 -1.16 -20.50
N GLY A 238 -7.56 -2.39 -19.98
CA GLY A 238 -6.46 -3.35 -20.08
C GLY A 238 -5.51 -3.40 -18.89
N VAL A 239 -6.00 -3.54 -17.65
CA VAL A 239 -5.13 -4.00 -16.56
C VAL A 239 -4.52 -5.38 -16.89
N PRO A 240 -3.25 -5.65 -16.55
CA PRO A 240 -2.61 -6.91 -16.89
C PRO A 240 -3.23 -8.07 -16.11
N THR A 241 -3.20 -9.29 -16.66
CA THR A 241 -3.73 -10.49 -15.97
C THR A 241 -3.12 -10.67 -14.58
N LEU A 242 -1.82 -10.41 -14.44
CA LEU A 242 -1.09 -10.53 -13.18
C LEU A 242 -1.61 -9.56 -12.11
N TYR A 243 -2.28 -8.48 -12.50
CA TYR A 243 -2.92 -7.57 -11.57
C TYR A 243 -3.98 -8.28 -10.73
N PHE A 244 -4.76 -9.18 -11.32
CA PHE A 244 -5.77 -9.96 -10.60
C PHE A 244 -5.17 -10.99 -9.63
N LEU A 245 -3.97 -11.48 -9.93
CA LEU A 245 -3.23 -12.33 -8.98
C LEU A 245 -2.87 -11.53 -7.73
N TYR A 246 -2.46 -10.27 -7.89
CA TYR A 246 -2.04 -9.45 -6.76
C TYR A 246 -3.16 -8.63 -6.09
N ARG A 247 -4.29 -8.43 -6.76
CA ARG A 247 -5.31 -7.44 -6.41
C ARG A 247 -6.70 -8.00 -6.63
N GLN A 248 -7.34 -8.41 -5.54
CA GLN A 248 -8.63 -9.11 -5.60
C GLN A 248 -9.85 -8.20 -5.37
N GLU A 249 -9.68 -6.89 -5.29
CA GLU A 249 -10.79 -5.97 -4.99
C GLU A 249 -11.91 -6.02 -6.05
N ALA A 250 -11.57 -6.24 -7.32
CA ALA A 250 -12.57 -6.41 -8.38
C ALA A 250 -13.42 -7.67 -8.17
N PHE A 251 -12.82 -8.79 -7.72
CA PHE A 251 -13.55 -10.02 -7.43
C PHE A 251 -14.49 -9.85 -6.24
N GLU A 252 -14.05 -9.12 -5.21
CA GLU A 252 -14.88 -8.76 -4.07
C GLU A 252 -16.11 -7.94 -4.51
N ALA A 253 -15.89 -6.88 -5.28
CA ALA A 253 -16.98 -6.03 -5.78
C ALA A 253 -17.96 -6.79 -6.69
N TRP A 254 -17.45 -7.54 -7.67
CA TRP A 254 -18.31 -8.31 -8.58
C TRP A 254 -19.12 -9.38 -7.86
N THR A 255 -18.52 -10.06 -6.88
CA THR A 255 -19.23 -11.07 -6.10
C THR A 255 -20.32 -10.44 -5.23
N GLN A 256 -20.04 -9.30 -4.57
CA GLN A 256 -21.05 -8.56 -3.78
C GLN A 256 -22.19 -8.02 -4.67
N ALA A 257 -21.91 -7.64 -5.90
CA ALA A 257 -22.90 -7.21 -6.89
C ALA A 257 -23.62 -8.38 -7.59
N GLY A 258 -23.29 -9.63 -7.26
CA GLY A 258 -23.91 -10.81 -7.88
C GLY A 258 -23.39 -11.16 -9.28
N HIS A 259 -22.34 -10.49 -9.78
CA HIS A 259 -21.68 -10.74 -11.06
C HIS A 259 -20.66 -11.89 -10.98
N HIS A 260 -21.09 -13.05 -10.52
CA HIS A 260 -20.23 -14.21 -10.27
C HIS A 260 -19.49 -14.71 -11.53
N ASP A 261 -20.12 -14.62 -12.71
CA ASP A 261 -19.49 -15.00 -13.99
C ASP A 261 -18.22 -14.18 -14.30
N LYS A 262 -18.21 -12.88 -13.96
CA LYS A 262 -17.03 -12.03 -14.12
C LYS A 262 -15.91 -12.49 -13.20
N THR A 263 -16.23 -12.72 -11.92
CA THR A 263 -15.27 -13.27 -10.95
C THR A 263 -14.69 -14.58 -11.47
N LEU A 264 -15.51 -15.53 -11.91
CA LEU A 264 -15.05 -16.82 -12.42
C LEU A 264 -14.15 -16.67 -13.66
N LYS A 265 -14.56 -15.84 -14.63
CA LYS A 265 -13.78 -15.61 -15.86
C LYS A 265 -12.38 -15.08 -15.54
N TYR A 266 -12.29 -13.99 -14.78
CA TYR A 266 -11.02 -13.30 -14.56
C TYR A 266 -10.15 -14.02 -13.51
N ALA A 267 -10.74 -14.58 -12.45
CA ALA A 267 -10.00 -15.38 -11.48
C ALA A 267 -9.45 -16.66 -12.12
N SER A 268 -10.23 -17.37 -12.95
CA SER A 268 -9.73 -18.57 -13.65
C SER A 268 -8.64 -18.24 -14.66
N ARG A 269 -8.68 -17.06 -15.29
CA ARG A 269 -7.60 -16.59 -16.16
C ARG A 269 -6.32 -16.35 -15.37
N ALA A 270 -6.41 -15.70 -14.21
CA ALA A 270 -5.26 -15.45 -13.34
C ALA A 270 -4.71 -16.74 -12.72
N LEU A 271 -5.57 -17.72 -12.41
CA LEU A 271 -5.19 -19.01 -11.83
C LEU A 271 -4.31 -19.84 -12.78
N LYS A 272 -4.32 -19.55 -14.08
CA LYS A 272 -3.38 -20.18 -15.04
C LYS A 272 -1.93 -19.74 -14.80
N ILE A 273 -1.71 -18.56 -14.22
CA ILE A 273 -0.38 -18.04 -13.89
C ILE A 273 0.15 -18.71 -12.63
N ASP A 274 -0.67 -18.72 -11.58
CA ASP A 274 -0.40 -19.47 -10.35
C ASP A 274 -1.56 -20.39 -10.03
N PRO A 275 -1.46 -21.68 -10.41
CA PRO A 275 -2.47 -22.67 -10.09
C PRO A 275 -2.70 -22.86 -8.60
N ASN A 276 -1.77 -22.46 -7.72
CA ASN A 276 -1.87 -22.71 -6.28
C ASN A 276 -2.38 -21.51 -5.47
N SER A 277 -2.66 -20.37 -6.10
CA SER A 277 -3.13 -19.17 -5.38
C SER A 277 -4.41 -19.44 -4.57
N LYS A 278 -4.30 -19.28 -3.24
CA LYS A 278 -5.42 -19.44 -2.31
C LYS A 278 -6.51 -18.39 -2.54
N GLU A 279 -6.12 -17.16 -2.87
CA GLU A 279 -7.03 -16.03 -3.06
C GLU A 279 -7.91 -16.30 -4.27
N LEU A 280 -7.28 -16.69 -5.39
CA LEU A 280 -8.00 -16.98 -6.63
C LEU A 280 -8.95 -18.18 -6.45
N ARG A 281 -8.47 -19.26 -5.81
CA ARG A 281 -9.31 -20.43 -5.49
C ARG A 281 -10.46 -20.07 -4.55
N LYS A 282 -10.22 -19.22 -3.54
CA LYS A 282 -11.26 -18.72 -2.63
C LYS A 282 -12.34 -17.96 -3.38
N PHE A 283 -11.98 -17.02 -4.26
CA PHE A 283 -12.96 -16.24 -5.02
C PHE A 283 -13.71 -17.08 -6.05
N ILE A 284 -13.06 -18.05 -6.70
CA ILE A 284 -13.73 -19.02 -7.59
C ILE A 284 -14.75 -19.85 -6.80
N SER A 285 -14.34 -20.40 -5.65
CA SER A 285 -15.20 -21.21 -4.79
C SER A 285 -16.40 -20.41 -4.28
N LEU A 286 -16.18 -19.16 -3.85
CA LEU A 286 -17.24 -18.25 -3.42
C LEU A 286 -18.23 -17.97 -4.56
N ALA A 287 -17.73 -17.66 -5.76
CA ALA A 287 -18.57 -17.37 -6.91
C ALA A 287 -19.42 -18.58 -7.34
N ARG A 288 -18.86 -19.80 -7.33
CA ARG A 288 -19.61 -21.04 -7.67
C ARG A 288 -20.74 -21.32 -6.69
N ARG A 289 -20.47 -21.29 -5.38
CA ARG A 289 -21.51 -21.52 -4.36
C ARG A 289 -22.66 -20.53 -4.47
N SER A 290 -22.36 -19.26 -4.80
CA SER A 290 -23.39 -18.24 -4.99
C SER A 290 -24.21 -18.40 -6.27
N GLN A 291 -23.77 -19.22 -7.23
CA GLN A 291 -24.56 -19.61 -8.40
C GLN A 291 -25.43 -20.84 -8.13
N GLU A 292 -24.93 -21.80 -7.35
CA GLU A 292 -25.65 -23.03 -6.99
C GLU A 292 -26.78 -22.82 -5.96
N GLY A 293 -26.67 -21.76 -5.14
CA GLY A 293 -27.69 -21.39 -4.15
C GLY A 293 -28.78 -20.43 -4.65
N ARG A 294 -28.90 -20.22 -5.97
CA ARG A 294 -29.96 -19.44 -6.64
C ARG A 294 -30.90 -20.38 -7.37
#